data_AF-A0A6G0RMN9-F1
#
_entry.id   AF-A0A6G0RMN9-F1
#
_cell.length_a   1.000
_cell.length_b   1.000
_cell.length_c   1.000
_cell.angle_alpha   90.00
_cell.angle_beta   90.00
_cell.angle_gamma   90.00
#
_symmetry.space_group_name_H-M   'P 1'
#
loop_
_entity.id
_entity.type
_entity.pdbx_description
1 polymer ?
#
loop_
_entity_poly.entity_id
_entity_poly.type
_entity_poly.pdbx_seq_one_letter_code
_entity_poly.pdbx_strand_id
1 'polypeptide(L)'
;MKMCCLAAERLNGDNGTRVTLVDASYIAQITVWDAKGKKGFASKANLRFRPSGLYEFRQVDGVMFYADIPSGRVQYDRGAPDKIVEVPPPPNKRKSPRESPAKKKGKGKLREANLDIDVDDVGELDGDSGHDLGASADAMDESCGSIRTRSSVAPPA
;
A
#
# COMPACT_ATOMS: atom_id res chain seq x y z
N MET A 1 11.37 -14.59 1.37
CA MET A 1 11.89 -13.21 1.40
C MET A 1 11.12 -12.41 2.43
N LYS A 2 11.80 -11.73 3.38
CA LYS A 2 11.15 -10.89 4.41
C LYS A 2 11.30 -9.43 4.05
N MET A 3 10.19 -8.72 3.88
CA MET A 3 10.16 -7.34 3.40
C MET A 3 9.18 -6.50 4.22
N CYS A 4 9.50 -5.24 4.42
CA CYS A 4 8.60 -4.25 5.02
C CYS A 4 7.67 -3.68 3.95
N CYS A 5 6.38 -3.55 4.25
CA CYS A 5 5.42 -2.86 3.39
C CYS A 5 5.58 -1.34 3.52
N LEU A 6 5.97 -0.67 2.44
CA LEU A 6 5.98 0.80 2.37
C LEU A 6 4.60 1.34 2.02
N ALA A 7 4.02 0.79 0.94
CA ALA A 7 2.73 1.21 0.43
C ALA A 7 1.97 0.01 -0.14
N ALA A 8 0.65 0.06 -0.06
CA ALA A 8 -0.24 -0.93 -0.65
C ALA A 8 -1.41 -0.22 -1.30
N GLU A 9 -1.58 -0.45 -2.60
CA GLU A 9 -2.60 0.17 -3.43
C GLU A 9 -3.53 -0.92 -3.95
N ARG A 10 -4.85 -0.69 -3.84
CA ARG A 10 -5.83 -1.56 -4.48
C ARG A 10 -5.91 -1.25 -5.96
N LEU A 11 -5.81 -2.29 -6.78
CA LEU A 11 -5.98 -2.17 -8.22
C LEU A 11 -7.47 -2.00 -8.51
N ASN A 12 -7.84 -0.92 -9.20
CA ASN A 12 -9.23 -0.64 -9.55
C ASN A 12 -9.79 -1.69 -10.52
N GLY A 13 -10.98 -2.22 -10.22
CA GLY A 13 -11.64 -3.23 -11.05
C GLY A 13 -11.04 -4.64 -10.97
N ASP A 14 -9.92 -4.78 -10.25
CA ASP A 14 -9.14 -5.99 -10.13
C ASP A 14 -9.19 -6.53 -8.69
N ASN A 15 -9.24 -7.85 -8.54
CA ASN A 15 -9.19 -8.51 -7.24
C ASN A 15 -7.72 -8.60 -6.75
N GLY A 16 -6.99 -7.47 -6.73
CA GLY A 16 -5.54 -7.45 -6.51
C GLY A 16 -5.04 -6.21 -5.76
N THR A 17 -3.98 -6.38 -4.98
CA THR A 17 -3.26 -5.30 -4.29
C THR A 17 -1.84 -5.23 -4.85
N ARG A 18 -1.43 -4.07 -5.33
CA ARG A 18 -0.02 -3.78 -5.61
C ARG A 18 0.65 -3.33 -4.32
N VAL A 19 1.73 -4.00 -3.93
CA VAL A 19 2.46 -3.73 -2.70
C VAL A 19 3.88 -3.31 -3.05
N THR A 20 4.28 -2.14 -2.57
CA THR A 20 5.67 -1.68 -2.61
C THR A 20 6.35 -2.09 -1.32
N LEU A 21 7.40 -2.88 -1.46
CA LEU A 21 8.10 -3.59 -0.40
C LEU A 21 9.55 -3.15 -0.35
N VAL A 22 10.15 -3.14 0.83
CA VAL A 22 11.56 -2.78 1.02
C VAL A 22 12.25 -3.71 2.02
N ASP A 23 13.51 -4.04 1.75
CA ASP A 23 14.43 -4.51 2.77
C ASP A 23 15.71 -3.65 2.79
N ALA A 24 16.77 -4.12 3.46
CA ALA A 24 18.01 -3.37 3.57
C ALA A 24 18.75 -3.14 2.23
N SER A 25 18.40 -3.86 1.16
CA SER A 25 19.18 -3.90 -0.09
C SER A 25 18.37 -3.51 -1.33
N TYR A 26 17.06 -3.74 -1.36
CA TYR A 26 16.25 -3.45 -2.55
C TYR A 26 14.80 -3.07 -2.23
N ILE A 27 14.19 -2.37 -3.19
CA ILE A 27 12.75 -2.15 -3.27
C ILE A 27 12.18 -3.19 -4.24
N ALA A 28 11.01 -3.75 -3.94
CA ALA A 28 10.29 -4.67 -4.81
C ALA A 28 8.82 -4.24 -4.96
N GLN A 29 8.21 -4.59 -6.10
CA GLN A 29 6.79 -4.37 -6.34
C GLN A 29 6.08 -5.72 -6.56
N ILE A 30 5.23 -6.14 -5.63
CA ILE A 30 4.52 -7.42 -5.74
C ILE A 30 3.03 -7.17 -5.91
N THR A 31 2.41 -7.80 -6.91
CA THR A 31 0.96 -7.84 -7.04
C THR A 31 0.41 -9.06 -6.33
N VAL A 32 -0.40 -8.84 -5.30
CA VAL A 32 -1.05 -9.90 -4.52
C VAL A 32 -2.51 -9.98 -4.93
N TRP A 33 -2.85 -11.04 -5.65
CA TRP A 33 -4.21 -11.33 -6.06
C TRP A 33 -4.98 -11.95 -4.90
N ASP A 34 -6.23 -11.53 -4.73
CA ASP A 34 -7.15 -12.00 -3.70
C ASP A 34 -7.49 -13.48 -3.87
N ALA A 35 -7.90 -14.11 -2.77
CA ALA A 35 -8.35 -15.49 -2.83
C ALA A 35 -9.48 -15.67 -3.84
N LYS A 36 -9.29 -16.59 -4.77
CA LYS A 36 -10.33 -16.97 -5.72
C LYS A 36 -11.50 -17.55 -4.92
N GLY A 37 -12.65 -16.88 -4.95
CA GLY A 37 -13.84 -17.33 -4.24
C GLY A 37 -14.25 -18.74 -4.66
N LYS A 38 -14.61 -19.59 -3.70
CA LYS A 38 -15.34 -20.83 -3.99
C LYS A 38 -16.83 -20.49 -4.05
N LYS A 39 -17.51 -20.90 -5.13
CA LYS A 39 -18.95 -20.67 -5.33
C LYS A 39 -19.73 -21.15 -4.10
N GLY A 40 -20.54 -20.26 -3.51
CA GLY A 40 -21.40 -20.59 -2.36
C GLY A 40 -20.84 -20.24 -0.97
N PHE A 41 -19.59 -19.76 -0.86
CA PHE A 41 -19.06 -19.20 0.39
C PHE A 41 -18.92 -17.68 0.27
N ALA A 42 -19.53 -16.94 1.20
CA ALA A 42 -19.30 -15.50 1.34
C ALA A 42 -17.79 -15.25 1.41
N SER A 43 -17.29 -14.40 0.52
CA SER A 43 -15.87 -14.07 0.36
C SER A 43 -15.27 -13.70 1.72
N LYS A 44 -14.41 -14.56 2.26
CA LYS A 44 -13.68 -14.29 3.50
C LYS A 44 -12.50 -13.37 3.17
N ALA A 45 -12.35 -12.35 4.01
CA ALA A 45 -11.42 -11.22 3.92
C ALA A 45 -10.10 -11.46 3.16
N ASN A 46 -9.79 -10.52 2.26
CA ASN A 46 -8.51 -10.41 1.57
C ASN A 46 -7.39 -10.04 2.54
N LEU A 47 -6.14 -10.40 2.19
CA LEU A 47 -4.97 -9.96 2.95
C LEU A 47 -4.86 -8.43 2.87
N ARG A 48 -4.88 -7.78 4.04
CA ARG A 48 -4.72 -6.33 4.14
C ARG A 48 -3.30 -6.00 4.59
N PHE A 49 -2.54 -5.40 3.69
CA PHE A 49 -1.20 -4.92 3.99
C PHE A 49 -1.28 -3.68 4.88
N ARG A 50 -0.48 -3.69 5.95
CA ARG A 50 -0.32 -2.55 6.85
C ARG A 50 0.97 -1.82 6.49
N PRO A 51 0.96 -0.49 6.32
CA PRO A 51 2.19 0.29 6.22
C PRO A 51 3.10 -0.04 7.41
N SER A 52 4.40 -0.20 7.15
CA SER A 52 5.42 -0.68 8.10
C SER A 52 5.25 -2.12 8.62
N GLY A 53 4.26 -2.88 8.14
CA GLY A 53 4.13 -4.30 8.45
C GLY A 53 5.25 -5.12 7.81
N LEU A 54 5.78 -6.10 8.55
CA LEU A 54 6.80 -7.02 8.05
C LEU A 54 6.12 -8.27 7.50
N TYR A 55 6.44 -8.64 6.26
CA TYR A 55 5.82 -9.78 5.58
C TYR A 55 6.87 -10.73 5.04
N GLU A 56 6.65 -12.03 5.22
CA GLU A 56 7.43 -13.09 4.62
C GLU A 56 6.70 -13.63 3.40
N PHE A 57 7.26 -13.36 2.22
CA PHE A 57 6.84 -13.95 0.95
C PHE A 57 7.64 -15.23 0.72
N ARG A 58 7.00 -16.39 0.84
CA ARG A 58 7.65 -17.70 0.64
C ARG A 58 7.60 -18.16 -0.81
N GLN A 59 6.56 -17.76 -1.54
CA GLN A 59 6.40 -18.07 -2.95
C GLN A 59 5.98 -16.81 -3.72
N VAL A 60 6.72 -16.49 -4.78
CA VAL A 60 6.41 -15.42 -5.73
C VAL A 60 6.59 -15.98 -7.13
N ASP A 61 5.55 -15.85 -7.95
CA ASP A 61 5.53 -16.34 -9.32
C ASP A 61 5.75 -15.17 -10.30
N GLY A 62 6.20 -15.49 -11.53
CA GLY A 62 6.31 -14.51 -12.62
C GLY A 62 7.25 -13.34 -12.30
N VAL A 63 8.37 -13.63 -11.64
CA VAL A 63 9.36 -12.61 -11.27
C VAL A 63 9.96 -12.00 -12.54
N MET A 64 9.99 -10.67 -12.59
CA MET A 64 10.53 -9.88 -13.69
C MET A 64 11.10 -8.57 -13.16
N PHE A 65 11.75 -7.79 -14.01
CA PHE A 65 12.27 -6.46 -13.65
C PHE A 65 11.63 -5.41 -14.55
N TYR A 66 11.32 -4.26 -13.96
CA TYR A 66 10.94 -3.05 -14.68
C TYR A 66 11.71 -1.89 -14.06
N ALA A 67 12.45 -1.13 -14.87
CA ALA A 67 13.31 -0.04 -14.38
C ALA A 67 14.17 -0.48 -13.17
N ASP A 68 14.78 -1.67 -13.27
CA ASP A 68 15.62 -2.30 -12.23
C ASP A 68 14.90 -2.66 -10.91
N ILE A 69 13.58 -2.48 -10.83
CA ILE A 69 12.78 -2.87 -9.67
C ILE A 69 12.27 -4.31 -9.86
N PRO A 70 12.65 -5.26 -8.98
CA PRO A 70 12.11 -6.60 -9.00
C PRO A 70 10.60 -6.56 -8.77
N SER A 71 9.89 -7.20 -9.68
CA SER A 71 8.44 -7.29 -9.70
C SER A 71 8.00 -8.74 -9.73
N GLY A 72 6.82 -9.02 -9.19
CA GLY A 72 6.28 -10.39 -9.20
C GLY A 72 4.82 -10.42 -8.79
N ARG A 73 4.27 -11.64 -8.72
CA ARG A 73 2.87 -11.83 -8.31
C ARG A 73 2.72 -13.00 -7.35
N VAL A 74 1.70 -12.89 -6.50
CA VAL A 74 1.29 -13.97 -5.60
C VAL A 74 -0.22 -14.10 -5.65
N GLN A 75 -0.70 -15.33 -5.77
CA GLN A 75 -2.11 -15.63 -5.56
C GLN A 75 -2.32 -15.95 -4.08
N TYR A 76 -3.01 -15.07 -3.36
CA TYR A 76 -3.39 -15.32 -1.98
C TYR A 76 -4.37 -16.49 -1.92
N ASP A 77 -4.15 -17.39 -0.97
CA ASP A 77 -5.07 -18.48 -0.67
C ASP A 77 -5.22 -18.58 0.84
N ARG A 78 -6.46 -18.40 1.32
CA ARG A 78 -6.79 -18.50 2.74
C ARG A 78 -6.60 -19.93 3.27
N GLY A 79 -6.75 -20.95 2.42
CA GLY A 79 -6.56 -22.35 2.79
C GLY A 79 -5.08 -22.76 2.88
N ALA A 80 -4.20 -21.95 2.30
CA ALA A 80 -2.75 -22.16 2.26
C ALA A 80 -2.04 -20.82 2.52
N PRO A 81 -2.06 -20.30 3.77
CA PRO A 81 -1.42 -19.03 4.12
C PRO A 81 0.12 -19.08 4.04
N ASP A 82 0.69 -20.20 3.63
CA ASP A 82 2.13 -20.43 3.57
C ASP A 82 2.82 -19.48 2.58
N LYS A 83 2.11 -18.94 1.59
CA LYS A 83 2.72 -18.07 0.57
C LYS A 83 3.10 -16.69 1.10
N ILE A 84 2.28 -16.12 1.98
CA ILE A 84 2.49 -14.79 2.56
C ILE A 84 2.12 -14.82 4.03
N VAL A 85 3.09 -14.54 4.89
CA VAL A 85 2.91 -14.52 6.35
C VAL A 85 3.22 -13.13 6.89
N GLU A 86 2.31 -12.53 7.65
CA GLU A 86 2.64 -11.34 8.43
C GLU A 86 3.52 -11.74 9.62
N VAL A 87 4.71 -11.17 9.67
CA VAL A 87 5.70 -11.43 10.71
C VAL A 87 5.57 -10.32 11.75
N PRO A 88 5.47 -10.64 13.05
CA PRO A 88 5.49 -9.62 14.09
C PRO A 88 6.82 -8.85 14.03
N PRO A 89 6.82 -7.54 14.35
CA PRO A 89 8.05 -6.77 14.44
C PRO A 89 9.05 -7.48 15.35
N PRO A 90 10.34 -7.49 15.01
CA PRO A 90 11.35 -8.10 15.86
C PRO A 90 11.28 -7.44 17.25
N PRO A 91 11.30 -8.22 18.34
CA PRO A 91 11.22 -7.66 19.68
C PRO A 91 12.45 -6.77 19.91
N ASN A 92 12.21 -5.47 20.11
CA ASN A 92 13.24 -4.53 20.53
C ASN A 92 13.78 -4.98 21.88
N LYS A 93 14.89 -5.74 21.88
CA LYS A 93 15.67 -6.01 23.09
C LYS A 93 16.32 -4.71 23.52
N ARG A 94 15.62 -3.88 24.30
CA ARG A 94 16.29 -2.89 25.16
C ARG A 94 17.26 -3.69 26.02
N LYS A 95 18.54 -3.31 26.03
CA LYS A 95 19.50 -3.81 27.03
C LYS A 95 18.82 -3.60 28.39
N SER A 96 18.57 -4.68 29.12
CA SER A 96 18.14 -4.58 30.51
C SER A 96 19.18 -3.73 31.25
N PRO A 97 18.78 -2.81 32.15
CA PRO A 97 19.72 -2.17 33.03
C PRO A 97 20.44 -3.26 33.83
N ARG A 98 21.76 -3.33 33.66
CA ARG A 98 22.62 -4.13 34.52
C ARG A 98 22.39 -3.67 35.95
N GLU A 99 21.77 -4.51 36.77
CA GLU A 99 21.59 -4.26 38.19
C GLU A 99 22.98 -3.99 38.80
N SER A 100 23.16 -2.77 39.31
CA SER A 100 24.35 -2.36 40.06
C SER A 100 23.84 -1.59 41.28
N PRO A 101 24.23 -1.96 42.51
CA PRO A 101 23.67 -1.32 43.69
C PRO A 101 24.27 0.07 43.92
N ALA A 102 23.37 1.06 43.95
CA ALA A 102 23.29 2.25 44.80
C ALA A 102 24.39 3.35 44.83
N LYS A 103 23.87 4.59 44.79
CA LYS A 103 24.36 5.90 45.34
C LYS A 103 25.41 6.70 44.54
N LYS A 104 25.02 7.85 43.95
CA LYS A 104 24.97 9.21 44.55
C LYS A 104 24.93 10.32 43.47
N LYS A 105 24.10 11.33 43.72
CA LYS A 105 24.13 12.75 43.31
C LYS A 105 24.74 13.13 41.94
N GLY A 106 23.89 13.65 41.05
CA GLY A 106 24.31 14.48 39.91
C GLY A 106 23.12 15.23 39.31
N LYS A 107 23.11 16.56 39.46
CA LYS A 107 22.13 17.48 38.90
C LYS A 107 22.45 17.64 37.40
N GLY A 108 21.56 17.21 36.52
CA GLY A 108 21.75 17.32 35.07
C GLY A 108 20.40 17.44 34.38
N LYS A 109 20.15 18.60 33.77
CA LYS A 109 18.98 18.92 32.97
C LYS A 109 18.86 17.90 31.84
N LEU A 110 17.73 17.20 31.76
CA LEU A 110 17.39 16.36 30.62
C LEU A 110 16.92 17.31 29.51
N ARG A 111 17.67 17.38 28.40
CA ARG A 111 17.14 17.92 27.15
C ARG A 111 16.25 16.83 26.57
N GLU A 112 14.97 17.12 26.45
CA GLU A 112 14.06 16.35 25.62
C GLU A 112 14.57 16.49 24.18
N ALA A 113 15.03 15.39 23.59
CA ALA A 113 15.09 15.32 22.14
C ALA A 113 13.66 15.01 21.67
N ASN A 114 12.83 16.05 21.65
CA ASN A 114 11.69 16.06 20.75
C ASN A 114 12.28 15.96 19.34
N LEU A 115 11.95 14.89 18.63
CA LEU A 115 12.03 14.90 17.17
C LEU A 115 10.78 15.65 16.71
N ASP A 116 10.81 16.97 16.90
CA ASP A 116 9.97 17.88 16.13
C ASP A 116 10.44 17.71 14.68
N ILE A 117 9.59 17.12 13.86
CA ILE A 117 9.77 17.18 12.41
C ILE A 117 9.31 18.58 12.03
N ASP A 118 10.27 19.52 11.96
CA ASP A 118 10.07 20.81 11.31
C ASP A 118 9.69 20.53 9.85
N VAL A 119 8.41 20.71 9.54
CA VAL A 119 7.90 20.79 8.17
C VAL A 119 7.89 22.26 7.80
N ASP A 120 9.07 22.86 7.67
CA ASP A 120 9.22 24.23 7.18
C ASP A 120 10.47 24.32 6.32
N ASP A 121 10.34 23.91 5.06
CA ASP A 121 11.09 24.49 3.92
C ASP A 121 10.38 24.11 2.61
N VAL A 122 9.15 24.62 2.42
CA VAL A 122 8.59 24.78 1.09
C VAL A 122 8.84 26.21 0.68
N GLY A 123 9.92 26.40 -0.08
CA GLY A 123 10.31 27.70 -0.64
C GLY A 123 9.13 28.38 -1.33
N GLU A 124 8.92 29.62 -0.92
CA GLU A 124 8.05 30.64 -1.48
C GLU A 124 8.21 30.73 -3.00
N LEU A 125 7.14 30.45 -3.74
CA LEU A 125 6.98 30.90 -5.12
C LEU A 125 5.83 31.87 -5.15
N ASP A 126 6.18 33.15 -5.05
CA ASP A 126 5.34 34.27 -5.41
C ASP A 126 4.79 34.09 -6.84
N GLY A 127 3.46 34.16 -6.95
CA GLY A 127 2.74 34.00 -8.19
C GLY A 127 1.34 34.58 -8.08
N ASP A 128 1.28 35.86 -7.72
CA ASP A 128 0.12 36.72 -7.84
C ASP A 128 -0.43 36.72 -9.28
N SER A 129 -1.70 36.35 -9.44
CA SER A 129 -2.64 37.11 -10.26
C SER A 129 -4.06 36.58 -10.03
N GLY A 130 -4.76 37.25 -9.11
CA GLY A 130 -6.21 37.15 -9.05
C GLY A 130 -6.84 37.70 -10.33
N HIS A 131 -7.89 37.04 -10.80
CA HIS A 131 -9.07 37.75 -11.30
C HIS A 131 -10.32 36.95 -10.93
N ASP A 132 -11.17 37.65 -10.20
CA ASP A 132 -12.48 37.25 -9.72
C ASP A 132 -13.54 37.52 -10.81
N LEU A 133 -14.72 36.92 -10.60
CA LEU A 133 -16.02 37.19 -11.21
C LEU A 133 -16.39 36.45 -12.49
N GLY A 134 -17.43 35.61 -12.37
CA GLY A 134 -18.25 35.19 -13.51
C GLY A 134 -19.23 34.07 -13.20
N ALA A 135 -20.27 34.36 -12.41
CA ALA A 135 -21.45 33.52 -12.36
C ALA A 135 -22.13 33.48 -13.75
N SER A 136 -22.42 32.29 -14.27
CA SER A 136 -23.60 32.05 -15.11
C SER A 136 -23.90 30.56 -15.15
N ALA A 137 -24.98 30.18 -14.49
CA ALA A 137 -25.78 29.07 -14.96
C ALA A 137 -26.21 29.38 -16.39
N ASP A 138 -26.07 28.43 -17.33
CA ASP A 138 -27.12 28.15 -18.30
C ASP A 138 -26.80 26.87 -19.07
N ALA A 139 -27.88 26.13 -19.30
CA ALA A 139 -27.97 24.83 -19.92
C ALA A 139 -27.44 24.82 -21.36
N MET A 140 -26.82 23.71 -21.78
CA MET A 140 -26.92 23.20 -23.15
C MET A 140 -26.99 21.66 -23.07
N ASP A 141 -28.22 21.17 -23.15
CA ASP A 141 -28.56 19.85 -23.68
C ASP A 141 -28.07 19.78 -25.14
N GLU A 142 -27.31 18.74 -25.51
CA GLU A 142 -27.50 18.05 -26.79
C GLU A 142 -26.61 16.81 -26.89
N SER A 143 -27.27 15.66 -26.78
CA SER A 143 -27.08 14.43 -27.55
C SER A 143 -26.01 14.43 -28.65
N CYS A 144 -25.06 13.49 -28.55
CA CYS A 144 -24.55 12.79 -29.74
C CYS A 144 -24.10 11.36 -29.41
N GLY A 145 -24.82 10.37 -29.97
CA GLY A 145 -24.19 9.15 -30.47
C GLY A 145 -24.26 7.88 -29.63
N SER A 146 -25.44 7.45 -29.18
CA SER A 146 -25.63 6.04 -28.79
C SER A 146 -25.79 5.18 -30.05
N ILE A 147 -24.71 4.56 -30.54
CA ILE A 147 -24.79 3.54 -31.61
C ILE A 147 -25.09 2.19 -30.96
N ARG A 148 -26.38 1.87 -30.83
CA ARG A 148 -26.89 0.50 -30.63
C ARG A 148 -27.09 -0.16 -31.99
N THR A 149 -26.20 -1.05 -32.40
CA THR A 149 -26.49 -2.00 -33.47
C THR A 149 -26.97 -3.31 -32.86
N ARG A 150 -28.29 -3.51 -32.91
CA ARG A 150 -28.96 -4.79 -32.63
C ARG A 150 -28.81 -5.68 -33.86
N SER A 151 -28.11 -6.80 -33.73
CA SER A 151 -28.23 -7.91 -34.68
C SER A 151 -28.67 -9.16 -33.93
N SER A 152 -29.90 -9.58 -34.20
CA SER A 152 -30.51 -10.81 -33.70
C SER A 152 -30.65 -11.76 -34.88
N VAL A 153 -29.90 -12.87 -34.86
CA VAL A 153 -30.20 -14.07 -35.66
C VAL A 153 -30.61 -15.16 -34.67
N ALA A 154 -31.83 -15.66 -34.83
CA ALA A 154 -32.35 -16.79 -34.07
C ALA A 154 -31.82 -18.12 -34.66
N PRO A 155 -31.58 -19.16 -33.85
CA PRO A 155 -31.31 -20.50 -34.36
C PRO A 155 -32.61 -21.19 -34.83
N PRO A 156 -32.59 -21.96 -35.94
CA PRO A 156 -33.71 -22.81 -36.34
C PRO A 156 -33.85 -24.05 -35.43
N ALA A 157 -35.07 -24.62 -35.46
CA ALA A 157 -35.66 -25.60 -34.55
C ALA A 157 -34.93 -26.94 -34.39
#